data_AF-A0A223P5J3-F1
#
_entry.id   AF-A0A223P5J3-F1
#
_cell.length_a   1.000
_cell.length_b   1.000
_cell.length_c   1.000
_cell.angle_alpha   90.00
_cell.angle_beta   90.00
_cell.angle_gamma   90.00
#
_symmetry.space_group_name_H-M   'P 1'
#
loop_
_entity.id
_entity.type
_entity.pdbx_description
1 polymer ?
#
loop_
_entity_poly.entity_id
_entity_poly.type
_entity_poly.pdbx_seq_one_letter_code
_entity_poly.pdbx_strand_id
1 'polypeptide(L)'
;MKPIAPGTVIFHRHRGYGVIVSVNLLTGWISARFGSEVRTLDLNLSSDEVQHADGTPILFRRAPPDRMPHARLMAMVRELHAAGYQRLYLYSWPKPSGLHWRWHLFAGPRHWNERPWREGWYGSGADYNFNPIFGWGDVPGASAQELASALAQFDPHGLAQALGRDEDHTDWFASVCDALLPDYAFSLGWDHTGQMPEHLPVIAVRRGVAPYAGPPLPWPPGWAHLWKVSHAPHLAYAPPRPVRIKPTPQD
;
A
#
# COMPACT_ATOMS: atom_id res chain seq x y z
N MET A 1 -16.55 -25.42 -7.32
CA MET A 1 -15.76 -24.66 -8.31
C MET A 1 -15.28 -25.62 -9.39
N LYS A 2 -15.40 -25.25 -10.67
CA LYS A 2 -14.75 -26.02 -11.73
C LYS A 2 -13.23 -25.78 -11.64
N PRO A 3 -12.41 -26.83 -11.78
CA PRO A 3 -10.96 -26.69 -11.70
C PRO A 3 -10.45 -25.83 -12.86
N ILE A 4 -9.41 -25.04 -12.58
CA ILE A 4 -8.68 -24.25 -13.57
C ILE A 4 -7.27 -24.81 -13.65
N ALA A 5 -6.92 -25.31 -14.82
CA ALA A 5 -5.63 -25.92 -15.11
C ALA A 5 -5.20 -25.60 -16.56
N PRO A 6 -3.92 -25.77 -16.90
CA PRO A 6 -3.50 -25.78 -18.30
C PRO A 6 -4.39 -26.72 -19.15
N GLY A 7 -4.78 -26.28 -20.33
CA GLY A 7 -5.74 -26.96 -21.21
C GLY A 7 -7.20 -26.56 -21.00
N THR A 8 -7.53 -25.80 -19.95
CA THR A 8 -8.90 -25.30 -19.74
C THR A 8 -9.25 -24.29 -20.83
N VAL A 9 -10.38 -24.51 -21.51
CA VAL A 9 -10.93 -23.57 -22.50
C VAL A 9 -11.70 -22.48 -21.77
N ILE A 10 -11.37 -21.25 -22.09
CA ILE A 10 -11.95 -20.04 -21.51
C ILE A 10 -12.50 -19.12 -22.58
N PHE A 11 -13.41 -18.24 -22.21
CA PHE A 11 -13.92 -17.15 -23.02
C PHE A 11 -13.53 -15.82 -22.37
N HIS A 12 -12.94 -14.93 -23.17
CA HIS A 12 -12.59 -13.57 -22.78
C HIS A 12 -13.36 -12.58 -23.66
N ARG A 13 -14.05 -11.61 -23.04
CA ARG A 13 -14.99 -10.69 -23.71
C ARG A 13 -14.47 -10.07 -25.01
N HIS A 14 -13.20 -9.68 -25.05
CA HIS A 14 -12.60 -8.99 -26.20
C HIS A 14 -11.83 -9.90 -27.16
N ARG A 15 -11.50 -11.13 -26.74
CA ARG A 15 -10.62 -12.03 -27.51
C ARG A 15 -11.27 -13.35 -27.91
N GLY A 16 -12.51 -13.59 -27.46
CA GLY A 16 -13.22 -14.82 -27.73
C GLY A 16 -12.62 -16.00 -26.96
N TYR A 17 -12.60 -17.16 -27.60
CA TYR A 17 -12.13 -18.40 -26.98
C TYR A 17 -10.61 -18.48 -26.93
N GLY A 18 -10.10 -18.90 -25.78
CA GLY A 18 -8.69 -19.17 -25.55
C GLY A 18 -8.48 -20.43 -24.72
N VAL A 19 -7.24 -20.87 -24.67
CA VAL A 19 -6.81 -22.03 -23.88
C VAL A 19 -5.75 -21.58 -22.90
N ILE A 20 -5.96 -21.90 -21.63
CA ILE A 20 -4.99 -21.66 -20.57
C ILE A 20 -3.77 -22.53 -20.80
N VAL A 21 -2.57 -21.94 -20.76
CA VAL A 21 -1.30 -22.66 -20.89
C VAL A 21 -0.53 -22.76 -19.56
N SER A 22 -0.75 -21.82 -18.64
CA SER A 22 -0.14 -21.82 -17.32
C SER A 22 -1.13 -21.26 -16.30
N VAL A 23 -1.01 -21.71 -15.05
CA VAL A 23 -1.86 -21.25 -13.96
C VAL A 23 -1.01 -21.04 -12.70
N ASN A 24 -1.13 -19.86 -12.11
CA ASN A 24 -0.66 -19.56 -10.77
C ASN A 24 -1.85 -19.20 -9.87
N LEU A 25 -2.44 -20.23 -9.24
CA LEU A 25 -3.59 -20.05 -8.35
C LEU A 25 -3.25 -19.36 -7.02
N LEU A 26 -1.96 -19.17 -6.69
CA LEU A 26 -1.57 -18.38 -5.51
C LEU A 26 -1.76 -16.88 -5.76
N THR A 27 -1.54 -16.43 -6.98
CA THR A 27 -1.60 -15.01 -7.36
C THR A 27 -2.78 -14.67 -8.27
N GLY A 28 -3.50 -15.68 -8.79
CA GLY A 28 -4.63 -15.49 -9.69
C GLY A 28 -4.25 -15.27 -11.16
N TRP A 29 -2.96 -15.31 -11.46
CA TRP A 29 -2.45 -15.15 -12.81
C TRP A 29 -2.60 -16.45 -13.60
N ILE A 30 -3.05 -16.31 -14.84
CA ILE A 30 -3.03 -17.36 -15.85
C ILE A 30 -2.35 -16.79 -17.09
N SER A 31 -1.67 -17.64 -17.85
CA SER A 31 -1.32 -17.31 -19.22
C SER A 31 -2.29 -18.08 -20.13
N ALA A 32 -2.87 -17.41 -21.12
CA ALA A 32 -3.78 -18.04 -22.08
C ALA A 32 -3.45 -17.64 -23.51
N ARG A 33 -3.72 -18.53 -24.46
CA ARG A 33 -3.57 -18.26 -25.89
C ARG A 33 -4.94 -18.20 -26.55
N PHE A 34 -5.21 -17.14 -27.30
CA PHE A 34 -6.50 -16.89 -27.94
C PHE A 34 -6.43 -17.14 -29.46
N GLY A 35 -7.44 -17.82 -30.01
CA GLY A 35 -7.54 -18.06 -31.45
C GLY A 35 -6.24 -18.53 -32.11
N SER A 36 -5.78 -17.77 -33.12
CA SER A 36 -4.53 -18.00 -33.86
C SER A 36 -3.35 -17.16 -33.35
N GLU A 37 -3.44 -16.55 -32.17
CA GLU A 37 -2.35 -15.74 -31.61
C GLU A 37 -1.13 -16.62 -31.30
N VAL A 38 0.06 -16.14 -31.70
CA VAL A 38 1.33 -16.85 -31.48
C VAL A 38 1.81 -16.71 -30.03
N ARG A 39 1.49 -15.58 -29.39
CA ARG A 39 1.93 -15.27 -28.01
C ARG A 39 0.81 -15.55 -27.02
N THR A 40 1.23 -15.88 -25.81
CA THR A 40 0.35 -16.00 -24.66
C THR A 40 0.07 -14.62 -24.09
N LEU A 41 -1.14 -14.42 -23.62
CA LEU A 41 -1.55 -13.25 -22.86
C LEU A 41 -1.66 -13.64 -21.39
N ASP A 42 -0.99 -12.88 -20.54
CA ASP A 42 -1.16 -13.01 -19.10
C ASP A 42 -2.44 -12.27 -18.69
N LEU A 43 -3.31 -12.99 -17.99
CA LEU A 43 -4.58 -12.51 -17.46
C LEU A 43 -4.58 -12.73 -15.95
N ASN A 44 -5.26 -11.86 -15.23
CA ASN A 44 -5.54 -12.04 -13.82
C ASN A 44 -7.03 -12.37 -13.62
N LEU A 45 -7.31 -13.56 -13.11
CA LEU A 45 -8.67 -14.08 -12.91
C LEU A 45 -9.54 -13.24 -11.96
N SER A 46 -8.96 -12.31 -11.20
CA SER A 46 -9.71 -11.39 -10.34
C SER A 46 -10.17 -10.11 -11.04
N SER A 47 -9.53 -9.70 -12.14
CA SER A 47 -9.81 -8.44 -12.83
C SER A 47 -10.24 -8.65 -14.28
N ASP A 48 -9.64 -9.61 -14.97
CA ASP A 48 -10.02 -9.98 -16.32
C ASP A 48 -11.30 -10.84 -16.23
N GLU A 49 -12.41 -10.33 -16.78
CA GLU A 49 -13.70 -11.01 -16.82
C GLU A 49 -13.61 -12.25 -17.74
N VAL A 50 -13.15 -13.37 -17.19
CA VAL A 50 -13.00 -14.64 -17.89
C VAL A 50 -14.14 -15.59 -17.51
N GLN A 51 -14.60 -16.37 -18.49
CA GLN A 51 -15.62 -17.40 -18.32
C GLN A 51 -15.07 -18.76 -18.76
N HIS A 52 -15.60 -19.85 -18.24
CA HIS A 52 -15.47 -21.16 -18.88
C HIS A 52 -16.17 -21.14 -20.25
N ALA A 53 -15.82 -22.08 -21.13
CA ALA A 53 -16.41 -22.17 -22.47
C ALA A 53 -17.95 -22.31 -22.49
N ASP A 54 -18.55 -22.77 -21.39
CA ASP A 54 -20.01 -22.89 -21.24
C ASP A 54 -20.67 -21.61 -20.70
N GLY A 55 -19.91 -20.52 -20.58
CA GLY A 55 -20.39 -19.24 -20.05
C GLY A 55 -20.36 -19.13 -18.52
N THR A 56 -19.97 -20.19 -17.80
CA THR A 56 -19.84 -20.11 -16.33
C THR A 56 -18.72 -19.13 -15.97
N PRO A 57 -18.97 -18.06 -15.20
CA PRO A 57 -17.92 -17.13 -14.80
C PRO A 57 -16.80 -17.84 -14.03
N ILE A 58 -15.55 -17.55 -14.40
CA ILE A 58 -14.40 -17.94 -13.60
C ILE A 58 -14.25 -16.89 -12.50
N LEU A 59 -14.48 -17.30 -11.25
CA LEU A 59 -14.46 -16.42 -10.11
C LEU A 59 -13.20 -16.73 -9.28
N PHE A 60 -12.19 -15.88 -9.38
CA PHE A 60 -11.02 -15.95 -8.52
C PHE A 60 -10.98 -14.73 -7.60
N ARG A 61 -11.07 -14.95 -6.28
CA ARG A 61 -11.03 -13.91 -5.23
C ARG A 61 -11.95 -12.71 -5.52
N ARG A 62 -13.24 -12.96 -5.78
CA ARG A 62 -14.22 -11.93 -6.19
C ARG A 62 -14.66 -10.96 -5.09
N ALA A 63 -14.26 -11.16 -3.84
CA ALA A 63 -14.34 -10.08 -2.86
C ALA A 63 -13.04 -9.28 -2.99
N PRO A 64 -13.02 -8.16 -3.74
CA PRO A 64 -11.98 -7.16 -3.49
C PRO A 64 -11.99 -6.91 -1.98
N PRO A 65 -10.82 -6.78 -1.32
CA PRO A 65 -10.76 -6.50 0.09
C PRO A 65 -11.66 -5.29 0.32
N ASP A 66 -12.47 -5.34 1.37
CA ASP A 66 -13.44 -4.31 1.71
C ASP A 66 -12.81 -2.91 1.76
N ARG A 67 -11.48 -2.86 1.90
CA ARG A 67 -10.66 -1.67 2.09
C ARG A 67 -9.44 -1.68 1.18
N MET A 68 -9.12 -0.49 0.65
CA MET A 68 -7.85 -0.24 -0.03
C MET A 68 -6.66 -0.46 0.93
N PRO A 69 -5.45 -0.68 0.41
CA PRO A 69 -4.30 -1.07 1.23
C PRO A 69 -3.99 -0.08 2.36
N HIS A 70 -4.17 1.22 2.08
CA HIS A 70 -4.04 2.26 3.10
C HIS A 70 -4.97 2.06 4.28
N ALA A 71 -6.26 1.88 4.00
CA ALA A 71 -7.31 1.74 4.99
C ALA A 71 -7.13 0.44 5.79
N ARG A 72 -6.57 -0.61 5.18
CA ARG A 72 -6.17 -1.85 5.86
C ARG A 72 -5.01 -1.60 6.82
N LEU A 73 -3.97 -0.88 6.38
CA LEU A 73 -2.81 -0.52 7.21
C LEU A 73 -3.24 0.35 8.40
N MET A 74 -4.08 1.35 8.17
CA MET A 74 -4.64 2.19 9.23
C MET A 74 -5.41 1.36 10.26
N ALA A 75 -6.32 0.48 9.80
CA ALA A 75 -7.09 -0.38 10.69
C ALA A 75 -6.19 -1.34 11.49
N MET A 76 -5.15 -1.90 10.88
CA MET A 76 -4.18 -2.75 11.58
C MET A 76 -3.40 -1.98 12.65
N VAL A 77 -2.94 -0.76 12.35
CA VAL A 77 -2.23 0.08 13.34
C VAL A 77 -3.16 0.42 14.51
N ARG A 78 -4.44 0.74 14.24
CA ARG A 78 -5.44 0.97 15.28
C ARG A 78 -5.67 -0.27 16.17
N GLU A 79 -5.72 -1.45 15.57
CA GLU A 79 -5.81 -2.73 16.30
C GLU A 79 -4.59 -2.93 17.23
N LEU A 80 -3.38 -2.67 16.72
CA LEU A 80 -2.15 -2.77 17.50
C LEU A 80 -2.07 -1.73 18.63
N HIS A 81 -2.58 -0.51 18.41
CA HIS A 81 -2.69 0.49 19.47
C HIS A 81 -3.61 0.03 20.60
N ALA A 82 -4.76 -0.56 20.29
CA ALA A 82 -5.67 -1.14 21.27
C ALA A 82 -5.02 -2.28 22.08
N ALA A 83 -4.07 -3.01 21.47
CA ALA A 83 -3.27 -4.04 22.12
C ALA A 83 -2.05 -3.50 22.91
N GLY A 84 -1.85 -2.17 22.99
CA GLY A 84 -0.79 -1.54 23.78
C GLY A 84 0.49 -1.22 23.01
N TYR A 85 0.52 -1.42 21.69
CA TYR A 85 1.63 -1.01 20.82
C TYR A 85 1.52 0.45 20.39
N GLN A 86 1.25 1.37 21.33
CA GLN A 86 0.90 2.77 21.04
C GLN A 86 2.06 3.57 20.43
N ARG A 87 3.29 3.08 20.57
CA ARG A 87 4.51 3.66 19.98
C ARG A 87 4.77 3.14 18.56
N LEU A 88 3.75 2.62 17.89
CA LEU A 88 3.76 2.32 16.47
C LEU A 88 3.21 3.51 15.70
N TYR A 89 3.99 4.01 14.75
CA TYR A 89 3.64 5.21 13.99
C TYR A 89 3.58 4.95 12.49
N LEU A 90 2.53 5.43 11.84
CA LEU A 90 2.33 5.33 10.40
C LEU A 90 2.61 6.67 9.71
N TYR A 91 3.58 6.69 8.81
CA TYR A 91 3.83 7.79 7.89
C TYR A 91 3.39 7.37 6.49
N SER A 92 2.47 8.09 5.86
CA SER A 92 1.98 7.80 4.49
C SER A 92 1.90 9.02 3.60
N TRP A 93 2.12 8.82 2.30
CA TRP A 93 2.02 9.89 1.29
C TRP A 93 1.88 9.34 -0.12
N PRO A 94 1.17 10.05 -1.02
CA PRO A 94 1.16 9.72 -2.44
C PRO A 94 2.50 10.11 -3.09
N LYS A 95 2.91 9.36 -4.10
CA LYS A 95 3.94 9.81 -5.04
C LYS A 95 3.39 10.97 -5.88
N PRO A 96 4.27 11.85 -6.42
CA PRO A 96 3.86 12.94 -7.31
C PRO A 96 3.02 12.50 -8.52
N SER A 97 3.16 11.25 -8.96
CA SER A 97 2.34 10.71 -10.05
C SER A 97 0.87 10.49 -9.67
N GLY A 98 0.50 10.53 -8.39
CA GLY A 98 -0.86 10.20 -7.90
C GLY A 98 -1.24 8.73 -8.04
N LEU A 99 -0.38 7.91 -8.65
CA LEU A 99 -0.64 6.51 -8.98
C LEU A 99 -0.09 5.52 -7.94
N HIS A 100 0.74 5.99 -7.02
CA HIS A 100 1.37 5.15 -6.01
C HIS A 100 1.35 5.84 -4.67
N TRP A 101 1.29 5.04 -3.63
CA TRP A 101 1.39 5.43 -2.25
C TRP A 101 2.62 4.80 -1.63
N ARG A 102 3.26 5.57 -0.76
CA ARG A 102 4.32 5.09 0.12
C ARG A 102 3.82 5.10 1.53
N TRP A 103 4.32 4.15 2.31
CA TRP A 103 4.06 4.08 3.73
C TRP A 103 5.31 3.61 4.46
N HIS A 104 5.55 4.17 5.63
CA HIS A 104 6.57 3.77 6.56
C HIS A 104 5.93 3.49 7.93
N LEU A 105 6.43 2.48 8.62
CA LEU A 105 6.17 2.25 10.04
C LEU A 105 7.43 2.57 10.83
N PHE A 106 7.25 3.31 11.92
CA PHE A 106 8.26 3.58 12.93
C PHE A 106 7.83 2.95 14.24
N ALA A 107 8.79 2.50 15.03
CA ALA A 107 8.55 1.93 16.35
C ALA A 107 9.55 2.54 17.34
N GLY A 108 9.12 2.73 18.59
CA GLY A 108 9.99 3.24 19.65
C GLY A 108 9.70 4.69 20.04
N PRO A 109 10.67 5.47 20.53
CA PRO A 109 10.43 6.87 20.86
C PRO A 109 10.14 7.67 19.57
N ARG A 110 9.46 8.81 19.69
CA ARG A 110 9.07 9.70 18.57
C ARG A 110 10.29 10.35 17.87
N HIS A 111 11.16 9.55 17.27
CA HIS A 111 12.33 9.98 16.52
C HIS A 111 12.07 9.81 15.02
N TRP A 112 11.26 10.72 14.48
CA TRP A 112 10.80 10.70 13.08
C TRP A 112 11.91 10.91 12.04
N ASN A 113 13.10 11.29 12.51
CA ASN A 113 14.31 11.51 11.71
C ASN A 113 15.09 10.21 11.51
N GLU A 114 14.73 9.15 12.24
CA GLU A 114 15.37 7.85 12.15
C GLU A 114 14.89 7.09 10.91
N ARG A 115 15.65 6.05 10.56
CA ARG A 115 15.23 5.16 9.48
C ARG A 115 13.92 4.47 9.90
N PRO A 116 12.92 4.37 9.01
CA PRO A 116 11.72 3.62 9.32
C PRO A 116 12.08 2.17 9.65
N TRP A 117 11.36 1.61 10.61
CA TRP A 117 11.48 0.20 10.94
C TRP A 117 11.00 -0.65 9.76
N ARG A 118 9.88 -0.26 9.13
CA ARG A 118 9.34 -0.88 7.92
C ARG A 118 8.93 0.15 6.90
N GLU A 119 9.07 -0.20 5.63
CA GLU A 119 8.66 0.65 4.51
C GLU A 119 8.06 -0.19 3.40
N GLY A 120 7.17 0.43 2.63
CA GLY A 120 6.59 -0.20 1.47
C GLY A 120 5.87 0.81 0.58
N TRP A 121 5.34 0.31 -0.52
CA TRP A 121 4.56 1.10 -1.45
C TRP A 121 3.51 0.23 -2.13
N TYR A 122 2.40 0.85 -2.55
CA TYR A 122 1.36 0.21 -3.35
C TYR A 122 0.83 1.16 -4.41
N GLY A 123 0.38 0.64 -5.55
CA GLY A 123 -0.28 1.44 -6.57
C GLY A 123 -1.76 1.69 -6.25
N SER A 124 -2.35 2.72 -6.85
CA SER A 124 -3.81 3.01 -6.77
C SER A 124 -4.65 2.23 -7.79
N GLY A 125 -4.04 1.33 -8.56
CA GLY A 125 -4.71 0.44 -9.51
C GLY A 125 -5.52 -0.69 -8.86
N ALA A 126 -6.44 -1.29 -9.62
CA ALA A 126 -7.28 -2.39 -9.15
C ALA A 126 -6.50 -3.69 -8.85
N ASP A 127 -5.32 -3.86 -9.46
CA ASP A 127 -4.49 -5.07 -9.35
C ASP A 127 -3.97 -5.35 -7.93
N TYR A 128 -4.00 -4.34 -7.03
CA TYR A 128 -3.43 -4.44 -5.68
C TYR A 128 -4.41 -4.98 -4.64
N ASN A 129 -5.70 -5.00 -4.94
CA ASN A 129 -6.70 -5.59 -4.06
C ASN A 129 -6.45 -7.10 -3.82
N PHE A 130 -5.67 -7.76 -4.69
CA PHE A 130 -5.61 -9.22 -4.74
C PHE A 130 -4.24 -9.83 -4.42
N ASN A 131 -3.24 -9.01 -4.05
CA ASN A 131 -1.88 -9.45 -3.71
C ASN A 131 -1.51 -9.11 -2.25
N PRO A 132 -0.56 -9.85 -1.64
CA PRO A 132 0.12 -9.40 -0.41
C PRO A 132 0.80 -8.06 -0.66
N ILE A 133 0.48 -7.07 0.16
CA ILE A 133 0.92 -5.66 -0.05
C ILE A 133 1.96 -5.27 0.98
N PHE A 134 1.88 -5.86 2.16
CA PHE A 134 2.75 -5.54 3.26
C PHE A 134 3.99 -6.43 3.29
N GLY A 135 3.92 -7.61 2.66
CA GLY A 135 5.09 -8.46 2.39
C GLY A 135 5.53 -9.30 3.59
N TRP A 136 4.69 -9.40 4.63
CA TRP A 136 4.94 -10.18 5.84
C TRP A 136 4.03 -11.42 5.95
N GLY A 137 3.61 -11.95 4.80
CA GLY A 137 2.64 -13.05 4.75
C GLY A 137 1.18 -12.58 4.88
N ASP A 138 0.90 -11.30 4.64
CA ASP A 138 -0.47 -10.79 4.60
C ASP A 138 -1.27 -11.41 3.45
N VAL A 139 -2.50 -11.81 3.74
CA VAL A 139 -3.41 -12.34 2.72
C VAL A 139 -4.38 -11.25 2.24
N PRO A 140 -4.76 -11.25 0.95
CA PRO A 140 -5.86 -10.42 0.47
C PRO A 140 -7.13 -10.67 1.30
N GLY A 141 -7.78 -9.59 1.75
CA GLY A 141 -8.99 -9.68 2.58
C GLY A 141 -8.76 -9.96 4.07
N ALA A 142 -7.51 -10.16 4.53
CA ALA A 142 -7.22 -10.27 5.96
C ALA A 142 -7.79 -9.08 6.74
N SER A 143 -8.48 -9.39 7.83
CA SER A 143 -8.96 -8.46 8.85
C SER A 143 -7.80 -7.72 9.53
N ALA A 144 -8.10 -6.64 10.25
CA ALA A 144 -7.08 -5.89 11.00
C ALA A 144 -6.34 -6.77 12.02
N GLN A 145 -7.06 -7.67 12.69
CA GLN A 145 -6.50 -8.61 13.67
C GLN A 145 -5.60 -9.67 13.02
N GLU A 146 -5.99 -10.21 11.86
CA GLU A 146 -5.16 -11.15 11.10
C GLU A 146 -3.89 -10.47 10.57
N LEU A 147 -4.00 -9.23 10.08
CA LEU A 147 -2.84 -8.44 9.65
C LEU A 147 -1.89 -8.15 10.81
N ALA A 148 -2.42 -7.76 11.98
CA ALA A 148 -1.63 -7.53 13.18
C ALA A 148 -0.91 -8.80 13.63
N SER A 149 -1.60 -9.94 13.59
CA SER A 149 -1.04 -11.25 13.91
C SER A 149 0.06 -11.65 12.91
N ALA A 150 -0.15 -11.41 11.62
CA ALA A 150 0.86 -11.68 10.59
C ALA A 150 2.13 -10.85 10.80
N LEU A 151 1.99 -9.55 11.10
CA LEU A 151 3.12 -8.69 11.45
C LEU A 151 3.86 -9.19 12.71
N ALA A 152 3.12 -9.55 13.76
CA ALA A 152 3.70 -10.04 15.01
C ALA A 152 4.46 -11.36 14.81
N GLN A 153 4.00 -12.26 13.94
CA GLN A 153 4.68 -13.51 13.60
C GLN A 153 5.92 -13.26 12.73
N PHE A 154 5.83 -12.34 11.78
CA PHE A 154 6.90 -12.05 10.84
C PHE A 154 8.08 -11.32 11.49
N ASP A 155 7.82 -10.34 12.36
CA ASP A 155 8.86 -9.58 13.05
C ASP A 155 8.48 -9.23 14.50
N PRO A 156 8.53 -10.23 15.41
CA PRO A 156 8.18 -10.03 16.81
C PRO A 156 9.12 -9.06 17.53
N HIS A 157 10.42 -9.07 17.18
CA HIS A 157 11.43 -8.22 17.83
C HIS A 157 11.27 -6.75 17.47
N GLY A 158 11.00 -6.46 16.20
CA GLY A 158 10.71 -5.09 15.76
C GLY A 158 9.41 -4.57 16.38
N LEU A 159 8.35 -5.40 16.40
CA LEU A 159 7.06 -5.01 16.97
C LEU A 159 7.16 -4.74 18.48
N ALA A 160 8.01 -5.47 19.20
CA ALA A 160 8.22 -5.24 20.63
C ALA A 160 8.71 -3.82 20.95
N GLN A 161 9.40 -3.13 20.01
CA GLN A 161 9.83 -1.75 20.21
C GLN A 161 8.67 -0.74 20.23
N ALA A 162 7.53 -1.10 19.61
CA ALA A 162 6.33 -0.29 19.62
C ALA A 162 5.52 -0.44 20.91
N LEU A 163 5.88 -1.38 21.79
CA LEU A 163 5.21 -1.56 23.07
C LEU A 163 5.48 -0.36 23.99
N GLY A 164 4.42 0.17 24.59
CA GLY A 164 4.49 1.31 25.50
C GLY A 164 3.34 2.27 25.25
N ARG A 165 3.20 3.26 26.14
CA ARG A 165 2.10 4.23 26.08
C ARG A 165 2.48 5.47 25.26
N ASP A 166 1.53 5.91 24.46
CA ASP A 166 1.52 7.16 23.71
C ASP A 166 0.05 7.52 23.42
N GLU A 167 -0.66 7.94 24.48
CA GLU A 167 -2.11 8.18 24.47
C GLU A 167 -2.48 9.31 23.52
N ASP A 168 -1.73 10.43 23.53
CA ASP A 168 -1.95 11.56 22.62
C ASP A 168 -1.95 11.12 21.14
N HIS A 169 -0.96 10.33 20.73
CA HIS A 169 -0.88 9.85 19.35
C HIS A 169 -1.97 8.82 19.05
N THR A 170 -2.24 7.93 20.00
CA THR A 170 -3.25 6.88 19.84
C THR A 170 -4.65 7.48 19.67
N ASP A 171 -5.01 8.46 20.50
CA ASP A 171 -6.31 9.14 20.44
C ASP A 171 -6.45 9.94 19.14
N TRP A 172 -5.39 10.66 18.74
CA TRP A 172 -5.35 11.31 17.43
C TRP A 172 -5.56 10.30 16.30
N PHE A 173 -4.80 9.20 16.28
CA PHE A 173 -4.86 8.22 15.21
C PHE A 173 -6.22 7.51 15.14
N ALA A 174 -6.81 7.23 16.31
CA ALA A 174 -8.17 6.68 16.41
C ALA A 174 -9.20 7.65 15.81
N SER A 175 -9.14 8.94 16.16
CA SER A 175 -10.05 9.96 15.60
C SER A 175 -9.93 10.10 14.08
N VAL A 176 -8.70 10.02 13.54
CA VAL A 176 -8.44 10.03 12.11
C VAL A 176 -8.99 8.77 11.44
N CYS A 177 -8.83 7.60 12.07
CA CYS A 177 -9.42 6.36 11.57
C CYS A 177 -10.94 6.40 11.53
N ASP A 178 -11.59 6.99 12.54
CA ASP A 178 -13.05 7.13 12.60
C ASP A 178 -13.59 8.08 11.53
N ALA A 179 -12.83 9.13 11.18
CA ALA A 179 -13.20 10.06 10.13
C ALA A 179 -12.97 9.53 8.70
N LEU A 180 -11.92 8.73 8.50
CA LEU A 180 -11.42 8.41 7.16
C LEU A 180 -11.74 6.99 6.69
N LEU A 181 -11.81 6.01 7.58
CA LEU A 181 -12.10 4.63 7.16
C LEU A 181 -13.58 4.50 6.75
N PRO A 182 -13.89 3.77 5.67
CA PRO A 182 -13.00 2.98 4.80
C PRO A 182 -12.52 3.69 3.52
N ASP A 183 -13.04 4.88 3.23
CA ASP A 183 -13.03 5.49 1.89
C ASP A 183 -11.93 6.53 1.65
N TYR A 184 -11.22 6.93 2.71
CA TYR A 184 -10.22 7.98 2.65
C TYR A 184 -8.90 7.54 3.28
N ALA A 185 -7.85 8.24 2.86
CA ALA A 185 -6.50 8.18 3.37
C ALA A 185 -6.05 9.58 3.75
N PHE A 186 -4.95 9.67 4.50
CA PHE A 186 -4.30 10.94 4.78
C PHE A 186 -2.87 10.97 4.22
N SER A 187 -2.39 12.16 3.90
CA SER A 187 -0.99 12.38 3.51
C SER A 187 -0.26 13.21 4.55
N LEU A 188 0.80 12.63 5.09
CA LEU A 188 1.78 13.32 5.92
C LEU A 188 2.97 13.86 5.11
N GLY A 189 3.17 13.32 3.90
CA GLY A 189 4.11 13.88 2.94
C GLY A 189 3.58 15.21 2.41
N TRP A 190 4.29 16.28 2.73
CA TRP A 190 4.08 17.59 2.16
C TRP A 190 5.33 17.99 1.36
N ASP A 191 5.12 18.37 0.11
CA ASP A 191 6.17 18.94 -0.72
C ASP A 191 6.57 20.34 -0.21
N HIS A 192 7.77 20.43 0.35
CA HIS A 192 8.47 21.63 0.87
C HIS A 192 8.48 22.88 -0.04
N THR A 193 8.01 22.76 -1.28
CA THR A 193 7.90 23.87 -2.24
C THR A 193 6.67 24.77 -2.01
N GLY A 194 5.69 24.33 -1.19
CA GLY A 194 4.47 25.07 -0.88
C GLY A 194 4.40 25.67 0.53
N GLN A 195 3.23 26.15 0.94
CA GLN A 195 2.88 26.48 2.34
C GLN A 195 2.23 25.26 3.02
N MET A 196 2.42 25.11 4.34
CA MET A 196 1.86 23.98 5.09
C MET A 196 0.36 24.06 5.02
N PRO A 197 -0.34 22.98 4.60
CA PRO A 197 -1.76 22.91 4.81
C PRO A 197 -2.07 23.10 6.29
N GLU A 198 -3.05 23.94 6.60
CA GLU A 198 -3.48 24.19 7.98
C GLU A 198 -3.98 22.91 8.67
N HIS A 199 -4.57 22.00 7.87
CA HIS A 199 -5.13 20.74 8.30
C HIS A 199 -4.51 19.57 7.53
N LEU A 200 -4.59 18.38 8.11
CA LEU A 200 -4.09 17.14 7.52
C LEU A 200 -4.77 16.88 6.16
N PRO A 201 -4.01 16.77 5.05
CA PRO A 201 -4.58 16.48 3.75
C PRO A 201 -5.29 15.13 3.69
N VAL A 202 -6.56 15.14 3.26
CA VAL A 202 -7.39 13.96 3.07
C VAL A 202 -7.48 13.62 1.58
N ILE A 203 -7.33 12.34 1.25
CA ILE A 203 -7.27 11.85 -0.13
C ILE A 203 -8.21 10.65 -0.27
N ALA A 204 -9.07 10.67 -1.29
CA ALA A 204 -9.91 9.52 -1.64
C ALA A 204 -9.04 8.33 -2.05
N VAL A 205 -9.34 7.13 -1.52
CA VAL A 205 -8.51 5.94 -1.79
C VAL A 205 -8.82 5.27 -3.12
N ARG A 206 -9.96 5.60 -3.73
CA ARG A 206 -10.41 5.05 -5.02
C ARG A 206 -11.25 6.05 -5.79
N ARG A 207 -11.38 5.83 -7.09
CA ARG A 207 -12.24 6.64 -7.95
C ARG A 207 -13.70 6.50 -7.55
N GLY A 208 -14.46 7.59 -7.65
CA GLY A 208 -15.91 7.59 -7.38
C GLY A 208 -16.29 7.80 -5.91
N VAL A 209 -15.31 7.91 -5.01
CA VAL A 209 -15.56 8.40 -3.64
C VAL A 209 -15.80 9.91 -3.71
N ALA A 210 -16.84 10.39 -3.04
CA ALA A 210 -17.12 11.81 -2.93
C ALA A 210 -15.95 12.55 -2.24
N PRO A 211 -15.77 13.86 -2.45
CA PRO A 211 -14.82 14.62 -1.65
C PRO A 211 -15.15 14.51 -0.16
N TYR A 212 -14.11 14.41 0.69
CA TYR A 212 -14.29 14.38 2.14
C TYR A 212 -14.99 15.66 2.61
N ALA A 213 -16.11 15.50 3.32
CA ALA A 213 -16.96 16.59 3.81
C ALA A 213 -17.02 16.66 5.35
N GLY A 214 -16.19 15.87 6.04
CA GLY A 214 -16.10 15.89 7.50
C GLY A 214 -15.30 17.09 8.03
N PRO A 215 -15.21 17.24 9.36
CA PRO A 215 -14.44 18.32 9.97
C PRO A 215 -12.95 18.23 9.59
N PRO A 216 -12.23 19.37 9.53
CA PRO A 216 -10.80 19.37 9.25
C PRO A 216 -10.03 18.56 10.29
N LEU A 217 -9.10 17.73 9.83
CA LEU A 217 -8.34 16.85 10.71
C LEU A 217 -7.05 17.52 11.19
N PRO A 218 -6.72 17.41 12.49
CA PRO A 218 -5.50 17.99 13.02
C PRO A 218 -4.26 17.19 12.58
N TRP A 219 -3.11 17.85 12.58
CA TRP A 219 -1.81 17.17 12.44
C TRP A 219 -1.50 16.29 13.67
N PRO A 220 -0.73 15.21 13.52
CA PRO A 220 -0.36 14.35 14.64
C PRO A 220 0.37 15.12 15.74
N PRO A 221 0.18 14.77 17.02
CA PRO A 221 0.93 15.36 18.11
C PRO A 221 2.45 15.21 17.92
N GLY A 222 3.18 16.31 18.14
CA GLY A 222 4.64 16.34 17.95
C GLY A 222 5.11 16.53 16.50
N TRP A 223 4.21 16.57 15.51
CA TRP A 223 4.60 16.74 14.10
C TRP A 223 4.72 18.18 13.62
N ALA A 224 3.98 19.12 14.22
CA ALA A 224 3.97 20.53 13.81
C ALA A 224 5.35 21.22 13.90
N HIS A 225 6.34 20.59 14.52
CA HIS A 225 7.69 21.11 14.73
C HIS A 225 8.80 20.32 14.02
N LEU A 226 8.51 19.18 13.38
CA LEU A 226 9.55 18.29 12.81
C LEU A 226 10.33 18.92 11.67
N TRP A 227 9.70 19.80 10.89
CA TRP A 227 10.32 20.44 9.73
C TRP A 227 10.75 21.88 9.96
N LYS A 228 10.34 22.50 11.07
CA LYS A 228 10.87 23.82 11.46
C LYS A 228 12.36 23.74 11.85
N VAL A 229 12.81 22.59 12.34
CA VAL A 229 14.20 22.34 12.78
C VAL A 229 15.14 21.94 11.63
N SER A 230 14.62 21.69 10.41
CA SER A 230 15.45 21.44 9.22
C SER A 230 16.16 22.70 8.66
N HIS A 231 16.21 23.78 9.45
CA HIS A 231 17.07 24.95 9.22
C HIS A 231 18.50 24.76 9.77
N ALA A 232 18.99 23.53 9.91
CA ALA A 232 20.43 23.31 10.04
C ALA A 232 21.04 23.24 8.62
N PRO A 233 21.74 24.29 8.13
CA PRO A 233 22.40 24.27 6.81
C PRO A 233 23.50 23.20 6.66
N HIS A 234 23.76 22.40 7.70
CA HIS A 234 24.82 21.40 7.74
C HIS A 234 24.42 20.00 7.26
N LEU A 235 23.15 19.73 6.93
CA LEU A 235 22.70 18.42 6.44
C LEU A 235 22.21 18.43 4.98
N ALA A 236 22.49 19.50 4.23
CA ALA A 236 22.38 19.46 2.78
C ALA A 236 23.44 18.47 2.25
N TYR A 237 23.05 17.21 2.08
CA TYR A 237 23.83 16.23 1.33
C TYR A 237 24.09 16.81 -0.07
N ALA A 238 25.33 17.25 -0.30
CA ALA A 238 25.82 17.61 -1.61
C ALA A 238 26.25 16.30 -2.28
N PRO A 239 25.48 15.73 -3.22
CA PRO A 239 25.93 14.54 -3.93
C PRO A 239 27.26 14.85 -4.62
N PRO A 240 28.25 13.94 -4.59
CA PRO A 240 29.50 14.14 -5.27
C PRO A 240 29.23 14.38 -6.75
N ARG A 241 29.70 15.52 -7.26
CA ARG A 241 29.64 15.83 -8.69
C ARG A 241 30.52 14.82 -9.41
N PRO A 242 30.01 14.07 -10.41
CA PRO A 242 30.86 13.18 -11.18
C PRO A 242 31.93 14.00 -11.88
N VAL A 243 33.18 13.84 -11.44
CA VAL A 243 34.35 14.37 -12.15
C VAL A 243 34.48 13.54 -13.41
N ARG A 244 34.21 14.16 -14.56
CA ARG A 244 34.45 13.55 -15.86
C ARG A 244 35.96 13.41 -16.04
N ILE A 245 36.50 12.24 -15.69
CA ILE A 245 37.89 11.89 -15.97
C ILE A 245 38.02 11.86 -17.49
N LYS A 246 38.70 12.86 -18.06
CA LYS A 246 39.11 12.81 -19.45
C LYS A 246 40.17 11.70 -19.56
N PRO A 247 40.03 10.72 -20.47
CA PRO A 247 41.10 9.77 -20.70
C PRO A 247 42.34 10.53 -21.17
N THR A 248 43.45 10.34 -20.47
CA THR A 248 44.77 10.79 -20.91
C THR A 248 45.12 10.02 -22.19
N PRO A 249 45.59 10.68 -23.27
CA PRO A 249 46.12 9.96 -24.42
C PRO A 249 47.28 9.08 -23.96
N GLN A 250 47.24 7.79 -24.29
CA GLN A 250 48.42 6.94 -24.22
C GLN A 250 49.26 7.25 -25.46
N ASP A 251 50.50 7.70 -25.23
CA ASP A 251 51.58 7.61 -26.22
C ASP A 251 52.09 6.16 -26.30
#